data_AF-A0A960E2X8-F1
#
_entry.id   AF-A0A960E2X8-F1
#
_cell.length_a   1.000
_cell.length_b   1.000
_cell.length_c   1.000
_cell.angle_alpha   90.00
_cell.angle_beta   90.00
_cell.angle_gamma   90.00
#
_symmetry.space_group_name_H-M   'P 1'
#
loop_
_entity.id
_entity.type
_entity.pdbx_description
1 polymer ?
#
loop_
_entity_poly.entity_id
_entity_poly.type
_entity_poly.pdbx_seq_one_letter_code
_entity_poly.pdbx_strand_id
1 'polypeptide(L)'
;MAVDVLLLLVGLGGLTVGGSLLVTGAAGIGLRFGLAPAVVGLTIVAAGTSAPELAVTGQAVASGDSALAVGGVIGSNIANILLVLGVAALMGTITVASRVVRLDVPLMVAASVAFALAALDGELGRVDGAILVVALVGFVWWTMRSSAGGDVAEEVPDEPGPLWRTLAELVGGLAVLVVAARVV
;
A
#
# COMPACT_ATOMS: atom_id res chain seq x y z
N MET A 1 -17.20 -24.85 6.09
CA MET A 1 -17.98 -23.62 6.34
C MET A 1 -17.48 -22.87 7.57
N ALA A 2 -17.73 -23.33 8.81
CA ALA A 2 -17.30 -22.59 10.01
C ALA A 2 -15.77 -22.46 10.14
N VAL A 3 -15.04 -23.52 9.77
CA VAL A 3 -13.56 -23.52 9.75
C VAL A 3 -13.04 -22.54 8.70
N ASP A 4 -13.62 -22.51 7.51
CA ASP A 4 -13.18 -21.62 6.43
C ASP A 4 -13.44 -20.15 6.78
N VAL A 5 -14.59 -19.83 7.38
CA VAL A 5 -14.88 -18.48 7.88
C VAL A 5 -13.90 -18.08 8.99
N LEU A 6 -13.58 -19.00 9.89
CA LEU A 6 -12.59 -18.74 10.94
C LEU A 6 -11.20 -18.47 10.35
N LEU A 7 -10.76 -19.30 9.40
CA LEU A 7 -9.48 -19.13 8.71
C LEU A 7 -9.44 -17.78 7.97
N LEU A 8 -10.52 -17.42 7.27
CA LEU A 8 -10.63 -16.11 6.61
C LEU A 8 -10.48 -14.96 7.61
N LEU A 9 -11.19 -15.00 8.74
CA LEU A 9 -11.10 -13.94 9.75
C LEU A 9 -9.70 -13.85 10.39
N VAL A 10 -9.09 -15.00 10.68
CA VAL A 10 -7.71 -15.06 11.21
C VAL A 10 -6.71 -14.56 10.18
N GLY A 11 -6.88 -14.92 8.92
CA GLY A 11 -6.04 -14.45 7.81
C GLY A 11 -6.15 -12.94 7.59
N LEU A 12 -7.37 -12.39 7.55
CA LEU A 12 -7.59 -10.94 7.46
C LEU A 12 -7.01 -10.18 8.67
N GLY A 13 -7.21 -10.72 9.88
CA GLY A 13 -6.58 -10.17 11.09
C GLY A 13 -5.05 -10.23 11.03
N GLY A 14 -4.50 -11.34 10.54
CA GLY A 14 -3.06 -11.50 10.34
C GLY A 14 -2.51 -10.50 9.33
N LEU A 15 -3.19 -10.29 8.20
CA LEU A 15 -2.79 -9.34 7.17
C LEU A 15 -2.72 -7.90 7.72
N THR A 16 -3.74 -7.49 8.48
CA THR A 16 -3.78 -6.14 9.10
C THR A 16 -2.67 -5.95 10.13
N VAL A 17 -2.46 -6.91 11.03
CA VAL A 17 -1.39 -6.86 12.04
C VAL A 17 -0.01 -6.91 11.37
N GLY A 18 0.19 -7.82 10.42
CA GLY A 18 1.45 -7.97 9.70
C GLY A 18 1.83 -6.72 8.90
N GLY A 19 0.86 -6.11 8.22
CA GLY A 19 1.02 -4.82 7.54
C GLY A 19 1.42 -3.70 8.49
N SER A 20 0.72 -3.57 9.62
CA SER A 20 1.04 -2.57 10.64
C SER A 20 2.46 -2.73 11.21
N LEU A 21 2.85 -3.96 11.60
CA LEU A 21 4.20 -4.25 12.09
C LEU A 21 5.27 -3.95 11.02
N LEU A 22 5.01 -4.31 9.77
CA LEU A 22 5.93 -4.03 8.67
C LEU A 22 6.11 -2.51 8.47
N VAL A 23 5.02 -1.74 8.48
CA VAL A 23 5.05 -0.28 8.37
C VAL A 23 5.87 0.34 9.50
N THR A 24 5.58 -0.02 10.75
CA THR A 24 6.29 0.54 11.92
C THR A 24 7.77 0.17 11.91
N GLY A 25 8.10 -1.09 11.62
CA GLY A 25 9.48 -1.55 11.52
C GLY A 25 10.25 -0.85 10.39
N ALA A 26 9.64 -0.74 9.20
CA ALA A 26 10.26 -0.06 8.07
C ALA A 26 10.43 1.44 8.32
N ALA A 27 9.45 2.11 8.94
CA ALA A 27 9.53 3.52 9.29
C ALA A 27 10.66 3.78 10.30
N GLY A 28 10.77 2.93 11.33
CA GLY A 28 11.87 3.01 12.30
C GLY A 28 13.25 2.82 11.66
N ILE A 29 13.38 1.97 10.64
CA ILE A 29 14.61 1.84 9.85
C ILE A 29 14.90 3.13 9.06
N GLY A 30 13.88 3.69 8.38
CA GLY A 30 14.03 4.93 7.63
C GLY A 30 14.55 6.09 8.47
N LEU A 31 13.99 6.28 9.66
CA LEU A 31 14.43 7.31 10.62
C LEU A 31 15.87 7.08 11.08
N ARG A 32 16.28 5.83 11.32
CA ARG A 32 17.68 5.48 11.69
C ARG A 32 18.69 5.79 10.58
N PHE A 33 18.25 5.73 9.32
CA PHE A 33 19.06 6.14 8.17
C PHE A 33 19.07 7.65 7.91
N GLY A 34 18.46 8.45 8.82
CA GLY A 34 18.42 9.90 8.71
C GLY A 34 17.43 10.41 7.66
N LEU A 35 16.46 9.58 7.24
CA LEU A 35 15.36 10.06 6.41
C LEU A 35 14.48 10.98 7.26
N ALA A 36 14.10 12.12 6.70
CA ALA A 36 13.15 13.02 7.35
C ALA A 36 11.80 12.30 7.56
N PRO A 37 11.08 12.54 8.67
CA PRO A 37 9.76 11.94 8.93
C PRO A 37 8.80 12.10 7.76
N ALA A 38 8.85 13.24 7.07
CA ALA A 38 8.02 13.47 5.90
C ALA A 38 8.33 12.56 4.71
N VAL A 39 9.60 12.23 4.49
CA VAL A 39 9.99 11.26 3.46
C VAL A 39 9.50 9.86 3.86
N VAL A 40 9.62 9.48 5.13
CA VAL A 40 9.15 8.19 5.65
C VAL A 40 7.64 8.04 5.46
N GLY A 41 6.85 9.06 5.81
CA GLY A 41 5.40 9.04 5.63
C GLY A 41 4.98 8.97 4.15
N LEU A 42 5.59 9.79 3.29
CA LEU A 42 5.27 9.84 1.85
C LEU A 42 5.69 8.57 1.09
N THR A 43 6.60 7.77 1.63
CA THR A 43 7.17 6.61 0.93
C THR A 43 6.91 5.31 1.66
N ILE A 44 7.51 5.12 2.82
CA ILE A 44 7.49 3.86 3.57
C ILE A 44 6.09 3.57 4.09
N VAL A 45 5.45 4.54 4.73
CA VAL A 45 4.09 4.36 5.27
C VAL A 45 3.10 4.16 4.12
N ALA A 46 3.12 5.05 3.13
CA ALA A 46 2.25 4.95 1.95
C ALA A 46 2.41 3.62 1.17
N ALA A 47 3.63 3.10 1.05
CA ALA A 47 3.86 1.79 0.43
C ALA A 47 3.42 0.64 1.36
N GLY A 48 3.68 0.77 2.66
CA GLY A 48 3.42 -0.29 3.63
C GLY A 48 1.93 -0.51 3.92
N THR A 49 1.07 0.51 3.78
CA THR A 49 -0.39 0.32 3.84
C THR A 49 -0.92 -0.58 2.73
N SER A 50 -0.19 -0.68 1.60
CA SER A 50 -0.53 -1.57 0.47
C SER A 50 0.15 -2.95 0.57
N ALA A 51 0.95 -3.19 1.63
CA ALA A 51 1.67 -4.46 1.78
C ALA A 51 0.76 -5.69 1.95
N PRO A 52 -0.37 -5.63 2.70
CA PRO A 52 -1.34 -6.71 2.76
C PRO A 52 -1.86 -7.12 1.38
N GLU A 53 -2.23 -6.15 0.55
CA GLU A 53 -2.75 -6.35 -0.79
C GLU A 53 -1.69 -6.95 -1.71
N LEU A 54 -0.45 -6.49 -1.60
CA LEU A 54 0.68 -7.09 -2.32
C LEU A 54 0.93 -8.54 -1.89
N ALA A 55 0.78 -8.86 -0.61
CA ALA A 55 0.94 -10.22 -0.11
C ALA A 55 -0.14 -11.16 -0.67
N VAL A 56 -1.41 -10.75 -0.61
CA VAL A 56 -2.54 -11.52 -1.18
C VAL A 56 -2.41 -11.67 -2.69
N THR A 57 -2.15 -10.57 -3.40
CA THR A 57 -1.99 -10.58 -4.87
C THR A 57 -0.80 -11.43 -5.29
N GLY A 58 0.33 -11.33 -4.58
CA GLY A 58 1.52 -12.15 -4.83
C GLY A 58 1.25 -13.64 -4.61
N GLN A 59 0.48 -13.99 -3.59
CA GLN A 59 0.08 -15.38 -3.36
C GLN A 59 -0.89 -15.89 -4.44
N ALA A 60 -1.83 -15.06 -4.90
CA ALA A 60 -2.72 -15.40 -6.01
C ALA A 60 -1.93 -15.70 -7.30
N VAL A 61 -0.98 -14.82 -7.66
CA VAL A 61 -0.08 -15.04 -8.81
C VAL A 61 0.77 -16.30 -8.63
N ALA A 62 1.34 -16.52 -7.44
CA ALA A 62 2.14 -17.72 -7.15
C ALA A 62 1.32 -19.02 -7.24
N SER A 63 0.00 -18.93 -7.02
CA SER A 63 -0.94 -20.05 -7.13
C SER A 63 -1.49 -20.23 -8.54
N GLY A 64 -1.10 -19.37 -9.49
CA GLY A 64 -1.56 -19.40 -10.88
C GLY A 64 -2.93 -18.76 -11.11
N ASP A 65 -3.49 -18.06 -10.11
CA ASP A 65 -4.79 -17.40 -10.20
C ASP A 65 -4.64 -15.91 -10.54
N SER A 66 -4.38 -15.64 -11.82
CA SER A 66 -4.24 -14.28 -12.34
C SER A 66 -5.55 -13.49 -12.26
N ALA A 67 -6.71 -14.16 -12.32
CA ALA A 67 -8.00 -13.49 -12.23
C ALA A 67 -8.25 -12.94 -10.82
N LEU A 68 -7.93 -13.74 -9.79
CA LEU A 68 -7.98 -13.29 -8.40
C LEU A 68 -6.97 -12.18 -8.13
N ALA A 69 -5.76 -12.26 -8.71
CA ALA A 69 -4.75 -11.22 -8.57
C ALA A 69 -5.22 -9.86 -9.14
N VAL A 70 -5.68 -9.84 -10.40
CA VAL A 70 -6.15 -8.62 -11.05
C VAL A 70 -7.43 -8.10 -10.41
N GLY A 71 -8.38 -9.00 -10.12
CA GLY A 71 -9.63 -8.66 -9.43
C GLY A 71 -9.38 -8.07 -8.04
N GLY A 72 -8.42 -8.60 -7.30
CA GLY A 72 -8.00 -8.10 -5.99
C GLY A 72 -7.42 -6.69 -6.05
N VAL A 73 -6.48 -6.43 -6.99
CA VAL A 73 -5.85 -5.11 -7.16
C VAL A 73 -6.85 -4.04 -7.60
N ILE A 74 -7.75 -4.37 -8.54
CA ILE A 74 -8.77 -3.42 -8.99
C ILE A 74 -9.82 -3.21 -7.87
N GLY A 75 -10.25 -4.31 -7.24
CA GLY A 75 -11.25 -4.29 -6.18
C GLY A 75 -10.82 -3.48 -4.96
N SER A 76 -9.56 -3.58 -4.52
CA SER A 76 -9.04 -2.82 -3.38
C SER A 76 -9.02 -1.32 -3.64
N ASN A 77 -8.63 -0.89 -4.84
CA ASN A 77 -8.67 0.53 -5.22
C ASN A 77 -10.10 1.08 -5.29
N ILE A 78 -11.03 0.31 -5.84
CA ILE A 78 -12.46 0.68 -5.85
C ILE A 78 -13.00 0.79 -4.42
N ALA A 79 -12.69 -0.18 -3.55
CA ALA A 79 -13.11 -0.16 -2.16
C ALA A 79 -12.51 1.03 -1.40
N ASN A 80 -11.23 1.35 -1.60
CA ASN A 80 -10.58 2.49 -0.95
C ASN A 80 -11.24 3.83 -1.31
N ILE A 81 -11.61 4.03 -2.59
CA ILE A 81 -12.24 5.29 -3.02
C ILE A 81 -13.72 5.33 -2.67
N LEU A 82 -14.48 4.26 -2.93
CA LEU A 82 -15.93 4.29 -2.77
C LEU A 82 -16.38 3.96 -1.34
N LEU A 83 -15.77 2.95 -0.72
CA LEU A 83 -16.14 2.52 0.62
C LEU A 83 -15.39 3.33 1.68
N VAL A 84 -14.05 3.30 1.70
CA VAL A 84 -13.28 3.93 2.78
C VAL A 84 -13.40 5.45 2.73
N LEU A 85 -13.03 6.06 1.60
CA LEU A 85 -13.10 7.51 1.43
C LEU A 85 -14.57 8.01 1.41
N GLY A 86 -15.48 7.25 0.80
CA GLY A 86 -16.92 7.56 0.82
C GLY A 86 -17.51 7.59 2.22
N VAL A 87 -17.24 6.57 3.05
CA VAL A 87 -17.69 6.55 4.45
C VAL A 87 -17.00 7.65 5.27
N ALA A 88 -15.71 7.91 5.06
CA ALA A 88 -15.02 9.04 5.70
C ALA A 88 -15.68 10.39 5.38
N ALA A 89 -16.10 10.60 4.13
CA ALA A 89 -16.77 11.82 3.71
C ALA A 89 -18.20 11.95 4.28
N LEU A 90 -18.87 10.83 4.57
CA LEU A 90 -20.16 10.82 5.27
C LEU A 90 -20.02 11.15 6.76
N MET A 91 -18.90 10.78 7.38
CA MET A 91 -18.64 11.06 8.81
C MET A 91 -18.23 12.52 9.08
N GLY A 92 -17.66 13.21 8.09
CA GLY A 92 -17.28 14.61 8.25
C GLY A 92 -16.65 15.22 6.99
N THR A 93 -16.39 16.53 7.06
CA THR A 93 -15.72 17.27 5.98
C THR A 93 -14.25 16.91 5.89
N ILE A 94 -13.86 16.36 4.74
CA ILE A 94 -12.46 16.09 4.40
C ILE A 94 -11.85 17.37 3.83
N THR A 95 -10.90 17.97 4.55
CA THR A 95 -10.15 19.12 4.05
C THR A 95 -9.00 18.62 3.18
N VAL A 96 -9.00 18.99 1.91
CA VAL A 96 -8.02 18.50 0.92
C VAL A 96 -7.20 19.66 0.39
N ALA A 97 -5.88 19.49 0.33
CA ALA A 97 -4.99 20.50 -0.25
C ALA A 97 -5.26 20.69 -1.76
N SER A 98 -5.16 21.92 -2.26
CA SER A 98 -5.36 22.23 -3.69
C SER A 98 -4.45 21.42 -4.62
N ARG A 99 -3.26 21.04 -4.16
CA ARG A 99 -2.33 20.18 -4.90
C ARG A 99 -2.94 18.80 -5.16
N VAL A 100 -3.54 18.18 -4.16
CA VAL A 100 -4.15 16.85 -4.28
C VAL A 100 -5.23 16.87 -5.36
N VAL A 101 -6.12 17.87 -5.34
CA VAL A 101 -7.22 17.97 -6.30
C VAL A 101 -6.74 18.28 -7.72
N ARG A 102 -5.75 19.16 -7.88
CA ARG A 102 -5.31 19.64 -9.20
C ARG A 102 -4.25 18.78 -9.87
N LEU A 103 -3.56 17.94 -9.09
CA LEU A 103 -2.38 17.22 -9.55
C LEU A 103 -2.45 15.74 -9.22
N ASP A 104 -2.55 15.38 -7.94
CA ASP A 104 -2.43 13.99 -7.52
C ASP A 104 -3.64 13.16 -7.97
N VAL A 105 -4.86 13.70 -7.87
CA VAL A 105 -6.09 13.05 -8.33
C VAL A 105 -6.09 12.86 -9.87
N PRO A 106 -5.83 13.89 -10.70
CA PRO A 106 -5.70 13.70 -12.15
C PRO A 106 -4.63 12.68 -12.55
N LEU A 107 -3.48 12.68 -11.86
CA LEU A 107 -2.42 11.69 -12.10
C LEU A 107 -2.87 10.27 -11.73
N MET A 108 -3.58 10.10 -10.61
CA MET A 108 -4.17 8.82 -10.21
C MET A 108 -5.17 8.32 -11.26
N VAL A 109 -6.03 9.20 -11.78
CA VAL A 109 -6.97 8.86 -12.86
C VAL A 109 -6.22 8.47 -14.13
N ALA A 110 -5.20 9.23 -14.53
CA ALA A 110 -4.38 8.92 -15.69
C ALA A 110 -3.66 7.56 -15.55
N ALA A 111 -3.12 7.25 -14.37
CA ALA A 111 -2.51 5.95 -14.09
C ALA A 111 -3.54 4.80 -14.15
N SER A 112 -4.75 5.02 -13.63
CA SER A 112 -5.86 4.05 -13.69
C SER A 112 -6.30 3.79 -15.13
N VAL A 113 -6.38 4.83 -15.96
CA VAL A 113 -6.67 4.71 -17.39
C VAL A 113 -5.53 3.99 -18.11
N ALA A 114 -4.27 4.33 -17.83
CA ALA A 114 -3.12 3.65 -18.42
C ALA A 114 -3.11 2.15 -18.09
N PHE A 115 -3.42 1.77 -16.85
CA PHE A 115 -3.60 0.38 -16.45
C PHE A 115 -4.75 -0.29 -17.23
N ALA A 116 -5.91 0.36 -17.35
CA ALA A 116 -7.04 -0.18 -18.09
C ALA A 116 -6.72 -0.37 -19.59
N LEU A 117 -5.99 0.58 -20.20
CA LEU A 117 -5.52 0.47 -21.59
C LEU A 117 -4.54 -0.69 -21.77
N ALA A 118 -3.64 -0.89 -20.81
CA ALA A 118 -2.69 -2.00 -20.83
C ALA A 118 -3.37 -3.37 -20.70
N ALA A 119 -4.55 -3.43 -20.08
CA ALA A 119 -5.32 -4.67 -19.93
C ALA A 119 -6.31 -4.95 -21.08
N LEU A 120 -6.36 -4.11 -22.13
CA LEU A 120 -7.39 -4.21 -23.19
C LEU A 120 -7.28 -5.47 -24.05
N ASP A 121 -6.08 -6.00 -24.23
CA ASP A 121 -5.85 -7.24 -24.96
C ASP A 121 -6.19 -8.50 -24.13
N GLY A 122 -6.64 -8.31 -22.88
CA GLY A 122 -7.03 -9.36 -21.96
C GLY A 122 -5.87 -9.99 -21.20
N GLU A 123 -4.64 -9.51 -21.40
CA GLU A 123 -3.46 -9.97 -20.70
C GLU A 123 -2.72 -8.79 -20.05
N LEU A 124 -1.95 -9.04 -18.99
CA LEU A 124 -1.04 -8.06 -18.42
C LEU A 124 0.35 -8.65 -18.47
N GLY A 125 1.13 -8.20 -19.45
CA GLY A 125 2.46 -8.70 -19.71
C GLY A 125 3.52 -8.09 -18.80
N ARG A 126 4.74 -8.63 -18.91
CA ARG A 126 5.91 -8.11 -18.17
C ARG A 126 6.28 -6.69 -18.59
N VAL A 127 6.01 -6.33 -19.86
CA VAL A 127 6.29 -5.00 -20.40
C VAL A 127 5.31 -3.98 -19.81
N ASP A 128 4.02 -4.30 -19.75
CA ASP A 128 3.00 -3.45 -19.13
C ASP A 128 3.31 -3.20 -17.66
N GLY A 129 3.64 -4.27 -16.92
CA GLY A 129 4.09 -4.17 -15.54
C GLY A 129 5.34 -3.29 -15.39
N ALA A 130 6.34 -3.45 -16.26
CA ALA A 130 7.55 -2.64 -16.21
C ALA A 130 7.27 -1.15 -16.47
N ILE A 131 6.39 -0.84 -17.44
CA ILE A 131 5.97 0.54 -17.72
C ILE A 131 5.29 1.16 -16.50
N LEU A 132 4.34 0.44 -15.88
CA LEU A 132 3.63 0.91 -14.70
C LEU A 132 4.56 1.09 -13.48
N VAL A 133 5.52 0.18 -13.28
CA VAL A 133 6.54 0.30 -12.23
C VAL A 133 7.43 1.51 -12.45
N VAL A 134 7.90 1.74 -13.69
CA VAL A 134 8.71 2.92 -14.02
C VAL A 134 7.91 4.21 -13.79
N ALA A 135 6.63 4.23 -14.16
CA ALA A 135 5.74 5.36 -13.90
C ALA A 135 5.56 5.61 -12.39
N LEU A 136 5.35 4.55 -11.60
CA LEU A 136 5.24 4.63 -10.14
C LEU A 136 6.53 5.20 -9.51
N VAL A 137 7.70 4.65 -9.87
CA VAL A 137 8.99 5.12 -9.36
C VAL A 137 9.23 6.58 -9.75
N GLY A 138 8.91 6.96 -10.98
CA GLY A 138 8.99 8.34 -11.45
C GLY A 138 8.07 9.28 -10.66
N PHE A 139 6.83 8.87 -10.41
CA PHE A 139 5.86 9.63 -9.61
C PHE A 139 6.32 9.81 -8.16
N VAL A 140 6.80 8.74 -7.51
CA VAL A 140 7.33 8.80 -6.13
C VAL A 140 8.54 9.73 -6.07
N TRP A 141 9.49 9.57 -6.99
CA TRP A 141 10.69 10.42 -7.05
C TRP A 141 10.36 11.90 -7.23
N TRP A 142 9.46 12.21 -8.17
CA TRP A 142 9.01 13.57 -8.41
C TRP A 142 8.29 14.14 -7.19
N THR A 143 7.40 13.36 -6.56
CA THR A 143 6.70 13.74 -5.34
C THR A 143 7.68 14.03 -4.21
N MET A 144 8.70 13.21 -4.01
CA MET A 144 9.73 13.45 -2.99
C MET A 144 10.48 14.76 -3.22
N ARG A 145 10.84 15.10 -4.47
CA ARG A 145 11.50 16.36 -4.78
C ARG A 145 10.59 17.58 -4.64
N SER A 146 9.32 17.45 -5.00
CA SER A 146 8.35 18.54 -4.95
C SER A 146 7.75 18.78 -3.57
N SER A 147 7.86 17.81 -2.65
CA SER A 147 7.24 17.85 -1.32
C SER A 147 8.22 18.15 -0.18
N ALA A 148 9.39 18.72 -0.47
CA ALA A 148 10.43 19.09 0.50
C ALA A 148 10.00 20.20 1.52
N GLY A 149 8.71 20.36 1.79
CA GLY A 149 8.16 21.32 2.76
C GLY A 149 6.70 21.06 3.14
N GLY A 150 6.19 19.83 3.02
CA GLY A 150 4.84 19.48 3.47
C GLY A 150 4.86 18.79 4.83
N ASP A 151 3.95 19.18 5.73
CA ASP A 151 3.64 18.43 6.94
C ASP A 151 3.09 17.06 6.55
N VAL A 152 3.79 16.00 6.93
CA VAL A 152 3.43 14.62 6.58
C VAL A 152 3.32 13.81 7.85
N ALA A 153 2.14 13.21 7.99
CA ALA A 153 1.73 12.09 8.85
C ALA A 153 2.10 12.17 10.33
N GLU A 154 1.07 12.40 11.14
CA GLU A 154 0.96 12.21 12.60
C GLU A 154 1.31 10.77 13.07
N GLU A 155 1.59 9.85 12.13
CA GLU A 155 1.91 8.43 12.36
C GLU A 155 3.42 8.10 12.38
N VAL A 156 4.31 9.02 12.00
CA VAL A 156 5.75 8.75 12.03
C VAL A 156 6.31 9.14 13.41
N PRO A 157 6.87 8.21 14.20
CA PRO A 157 7.48 8.55 15.49
C PRO A 157 8.63 9.54 15.31
N ASP A 158 8.75 10.52 16.21
CA ASP A 158 9.86 11.49 16.18
C ASP A 158 11.24 10.83 16.35
N GLU A 159 11.29 9.70 17.07
CA GLU A 159 12.51 8.91 17.25
C GLU A 159 12.29 7.42 17.00
N PRO A 160 13.28 6.74 16.38
CA PRO A 160 13.20 5.30 16.19
C PRO A 160 13.42 4.55 17.52
N GLY A 161 12.42 3.76 17.93
CA GLY A 161 12.53 2.83 19.05
C GLY A 161 13.67 1.81 18.87
N PRO A 162 14.06 1.02 19.90
CA PRO A 162 15.28 0.20 19.90
C PRO A 162 15.46 -0.69 18.66
N LEU A 163 16.69 -0.81 18.14
CA LEU A 163 16.97 -1.52 16.88
C LEU A 163 16.40 -2.95 16.87
N TRP A 164 16.55 -3.69 17.97
CA TRP A 164 16.03 -5.07 18.06
C TRP A 164 14.51 -5.13 17.88
N ARG A 165 13.78 -4.12 18.40
CA ARG A 165 12.33 -4.03 18.29
C ARG A 165 11.95 -3.68 16.85
N THR A 166 12.62 -2.71 16.24
CA THR A 166 12.42 -2.35 14.83
C THR A 166 12.65 -3.54 13.90
N LEU A 167 13.71 -4.31 14.13
CA LEU A 167 14.00 -5.52 13.37
C LEU A 167 12.96 -6.62 13.64
N ALA A 168 12.52 -6.79 14.87
CA ALA A 168 11.46 -7.75 15.22
C ALA A 168 10.12 -7.39 14.57
N GLU A 169 9.75 -6.11 14.54
CA GLU A 169 8.54 -5.60 13.88
C GLU A 169 8.63 -5.81 12.37
N LEU A 170 9.77 -5.50 11.74
CA LEU A 170 9.96 -5.69 10.30
C LEU A 170 9.88 -7.17 9.91
N VAL A 171 10.66 -8.03 10.57
CA VAL A 171 10.75 -9.46 10.24
C VAL A 171 9.47 -10.18 10.65
N GLY A 172 8.92 -9.86 11.82
CA GLY A 172 7.67 -10.41 12.32
C GLY A 172 6.49 -10.01 11.44
N GLY A 173 6.40 -8.73 11.06
CA GLY A 173 5.38 -8.23 10.15
C GLY A 173 5.40 -8.92 8.79
N LEU A 174 6.60 -9.08 8.20
CA LEU A 174 6.76 -9.81 6.94
C LEU A 174 6.35 -11.28 7.07
N ALA A 175 6.77 -11.97 8.14
CA ALA A 175 6.42 -13.36 8.37
C ALA A 175 4.90 -13.55 8.53
N VAL A 176 4.26 -12.67 9.32
CA VAL A 176 2.81 -12.68 9.52
C VAL A 176 2.08 -12.42 8.20
N LEU A 177 2.51 -11.45 7.40
CA LEU A 177 1.91 -11.17 6.08
C LEU A 177 1.95 -12.39 5.16
N VAL A 178 3.10 -13.05 5.04
CA VAL A 178 3.27 -14.22 4.17
C VAL A 178 2.41 -15.39 4.64
N VAL A 179 2.34 -15.62 5.95
CA VAL A 179 1.51 -16.70 6.51
C VAL A 179 0.03 -16.38 6.34
N ALA A 180 -0.38 -15.15 6.67
CA ALA A 180 -1.76 -14.72 6.59
C ALA A 180 -2.29 -14.76 5.15
N ALA A 181 -1.49 -14.32 4.18
CA ALA A 181 -1.85 -14.37 2.76
C ALA A 181 -2.03 -15.78 2.21
N ARG A 182 -1.48 -16.82 2.85
CA ARG A 182 -1.70 -18.24 2.47
C ARG A 182 -2.94 -18.85 3.07
N VAL A 183 -3.49 -18.21 4.11
CA VAL A 183 -4.64 -18.68 4.87
C VAL A 183 -5.94 -18.07 4.32
N VAL A 184 -5.85 -16.89 3.70
CA VAL A 184 -6.92 -16.22 2.95
C VAL A 184 -6.94 -16.74 1.52
#